data_AF-A0A353RP91-F1
#
_entry.id   AF-A0A353RP91-F1
#
_cell.length_a   1.000
_cell.length_b   1.000
_cell.length_c   1.000
_cell.angle_alpha   90.00
_cell.angle_beta   90.00
_cell.angle_gamma   90.00
#
_symmetry.space_group_name_H-M   'P 1'
#
loop_
_entity.id
_entity.type
_entity.pdbx_description
1 polymer ?
#
loop_
_entity_poly.entity_id
_entity_poly.type
_entity_poly.pdbx_seq_one_letter_code
_entity_poly.pdbx_strand_id
1 'polypeptide(L)' 'PLYDKVLNRGGQIIMSGFYREDIPAIRTKGEEEGWTYLRFTEMDQWVAVTFMK' A
#
# COMPACT_ATOMS: atom_id res chain seq x y z
N PRO A 1 7.44 -2.77 8.15
CA PRO A 1 7.65 -3.06 9.57
C PRO A 1 6.66 -2.44 10.60
N LEU A 2 6.33 -1.13 10.59
CA LEU A 2 5.46 -0.54 11.63
C LEU A 2 3.97 -0.84 11.41
N TYR A 3 3.50 -0.64 10.19
CA TYR A 3 2.12 -0.94 9.81
C TYR A 3 1.80 -2.44 9.89
N ASP A 4 2.78 -3.31 9.66
CA ASP A 4 2.62 -4.75 9.76
C ASP A 4 2.27 -5.21 11.18
N LYS A 5 2.88 -4.57 12.18
CA LYS A 5 2.65 -4.89 13.61
C LYS A 5 1.25 -4.54 14.10
N VAL A 6 0.57 -3.62 13.42
CA VAL A 6 -0.79 -3.19 13.75
C VAL A 6 -1.85 -3.76 12.81
N LEU A 7 -1.44 -4.32 11.66
CA LEU A 7 -2.33 -5.01 10.76
C LEU A 7 -2.59 -6.45 11.22
N ASN A 8 -3.86 -6.75 11.42
CA ASN A 8 -4.32 -8.12 11.59
C ASN A 8 -4.12 -8.91 10.28
N ARG A 9 -4.02 -10.24 10.41
CA ARG A 9 -3.94 -11.15 9.26
C ARG A 9 -5.23 -11.04 8.43
N GLY A 10 -5.12 -10.82 7.11
CA GLY A 10 -6.25 -10.49 6.24
C GLY A 10 -6.73 -9.03 6.35
N GLY A 11 -6.03 -8.21 7.13
CA GLY A 11 -6.31 -6.79 7.26
C GLY A 11 -5.98 -6.04 5.98
N GLN A 12 -6.87 -5.15 5.57
CA GLN A 12 -6.63 -4.26 4.45
C GLN A 12 -6.10 -2.91 4.95
N ILE A 13 -5.08 -2.39 4.28
CA ILE A 13 -4.56 -1.05 4.51
C ILE A 13 -4.71 -0.24 3.24
N ILE A 14 -5.28 0.95 3.39
CA ILE A 14 -5.43 1.93 2.31
C ILE A 14 -4.56 3.10 2.68
N MET A 15 -3.58 3.40 1.83
CA MET A 15 -2.67 4.51 2.03
C MET A 15 -2.90 5.52 0.90
N SER A 16 -3.46 6.69 1.23
CA SER A 16 -3.70 7.79 0.30
C SER A 16 -2.74 8.95 0.57
N GLY A 17 -2.46 9.75 -0.45
CA GLY A 17 -1.59 10.93 -0.31
C GLY A 17 -0.20 10.76 -0.92
N PHE A 18 -0.03 9.80 -1.81
CA PHE A 18 1.24 9.54 -2.49
C PHE A 18 1.19 10.04 -3.92
N TYR A 19 2.36 10.27 -4.52
CA TYR A 19 2.44 10.51 -5.95
C TYR A 19 2.56 9.19 -6.70
N ARG A 20 2.29 9.24 -8.00
CA ARG A 20 2.37 8.07 -8.88
C ARG A 20 3.78 7.47 -8.94
N GLU A 21 4.80 8.29 -8.73
CA GLU A 21 6.20 7.88 -8.69
C GLU A 21 6.55 7.05 -7.45
N ASP A 22 5.80 7.20 -6.35
CA ASP A 22 6.02 6.45 -5.11
C ASP A 22 5.38 5.05 -5.13
N ILE A 23 4.40 4.80 -6.00
CA ILE A 23 3.72 3.49 -6.12
C ILE A 23 4.70 2.31 -6.22
N PRO A 24 5.70 2.32 -7.14
CA PRO A 24 6.65 1.21 -7.24
C PRO A 24 7.43 1.00 -5.94
N ALA A 25 7.85 2.07 -5.26
CA ALA A 25 8.56 1.94 -3.99
C ALA A 25 7.68 1.35 -2.87
N ILE A 26 6.42 1.79 -2.77
CA ILE A 26 5.45 1.26 -1.79
C ILE A 26 5.14 -0.21 -2.11
N ARG A 27 4.98 -0.55 -3.39
CA ARG A 27 4.71 -1.92 -3.83
C ARG A 27 5.86 -2.85 -3.48
N THR A 28 7.10 -2.48 -3.80
CA THR A 28 8.28 -3.28 -3.45
C THR A 28 8.35 -3.50 -1.94
N LYS A 29 8.14 -2.45 -1.13
CA LYS A 29 8.14 -2.59 0.33
C LYS A 29 7.00 -3.47 0.86
N GLY A 30 5.82 -3.38 0.27
CA GLY A 30 4.68 -4.25 0.60
C GLY A 30 4.97 -5.71 0.26
N GLU A 31 5.50 -5.99 -0.93
CA GLU A 31 5.86 -7.34 -1.39
C GLU A 31 7.02 -7.93 -0.55
N GLU A 32 8.01 -7.12 -0.15
CA GLU A 32 9.09 -7.54 0.77
C GLU A 32 8.56 -7.97 2.16
N GLU A 33 7.49 -7.33 2.64
CA GLU A 33 6.84 -7.67 3.91
C GLU A 33 5.79 -8.80 3.76
N GLY A 34 5.61 -9.33 2.53
CA GLY A 34 4.66 -10.40 2.23
C GLY A 34 3.21 -9.94 2.04
N TRP A 35 2.98 -8.64 1.88
CA TRP A 35 1.65 -8.10 1.64
C TRP A 35 1.25 -8.25 0.17
N THR A 36 -0.04 -8.52 -0.05
CA THR A 36 -0.65 -8.59 -1.37
C THR A 36 -1.11 -7.20 -1.80
N TYR A 37 -0.54 -6.73 -2.90
CA TYR A 37 -1.05 -5.54 -3.58
C TYR A 37 -2.43 -5.82 -4.19
N LEU A 38 -3.44 -5.01 -3.85
CA LEU A 38 -4.80 -5.19 -4.35
C LEU A 38 -5.11 -4.25 -5.52
N ARG A 39 -5.02 -2.94 -5.28
CA ARG A 39 -5.30 -1.93 -6.30
C ARG A 39 -4.68 -0.59 -5.94
N PHE A 40 -4.66 0.30 -6.91
CA PHE A 40 -4.45 1.72 -6.68
C PHE A 40 -5.54 2.54 -7.36
N THR A 41 -5.71 3.77 -6.91
CA THR A 41 -6.66 4.74 -7.46
C THR A 41 -5.92 6.07 -7.56
N GLU A 42 -5.97 6.71 -8.72
CA GLU A 42 -5.40 8.05 -8.92
C GLU A 42 -6.52 9.09 -9.06
N MET A 43 -6.31 10.26 -8.47
CA MET A 43 -7.21 11.41 -8.52
C MET A 43 -6.39 12.70 -8.42
N ASP A 44 -6.44 13.55 -9.45
CA ASP A 44 -5.74 14.86 -9.47
C ASP A 44 -4.26 14.79 -9.04
N GLN A 45 -3.49 13.86 -9.62
CA GLN A 45 -2.08 13.57 -9.30
C GLN A 45 -1.82 12.89 -7.94
N TRP A 46 -2.84 12.72 -7.11
CA TRP A 46 -2.78 11.97 -5.87
C TRP A 46 -3.15 10.52 -6.09
N VAL A 47 -2.40 9.62 -5.46
CA VAL A 47 -2.63 8.18 -5.53
C VAL A 47 -2.98 7.64 -4.15
N ALA A 48 -3.96 6.75 -4.14
CA ALA A 48 -4.29 5.87 -3.05
C ALA A 48 -3.97 4.43 -3.45
N VAL A 49 -3.19 3.74 -2.62
CA VAL A 49 -2.82 2.33 -2.80
C VAL A 49 -3.50 1.48 -1.74
N THR A 50 -3.94 0.29 -2.11
CA THR A 50 -4.58 -0.68 -1.22
C THR A 50 -3.76 -1.96 -1.18
N PHE A 51 -3.39 -2.36 0.02
CA PHE A 51 -2.67 -3.60 0.30
C PHE A 51 -3.45 -4.46 1.29
N MET A 52 -3.16 -5.75 1.28
CA MET A 52 -3.71 -6.72 2.21
C MET A 52 -2.58 -7.55 2.81
N LYS A 53 -2.62 -7.76 4.11
CA LYS A 53 -1.68 -8.65 4.82
C LYS A 53 -2.15 -10.09 4.79
#